data_AF-A0A378VZ79-F1
#
_entry.id   AF-A0A378VZ79-F1
#
_cell.length_a   1.000
_cell.length_b   1.000
_cell.length_c   1.000
_cell.angle_alpha   90.00
_cell.angle_beta   90.00
_cell.angle_gamma   90.00
#
_symmetry.space_group_name_H-M   'P 1'
#
loop_
_entity.id
_entity.type
_entity.pdbx_description
1 polymer ?
#
loop_
_entity_poly.entity_id
_entity_poly.type
_entity_poly.pdbx_seq_one_letter_code
_entity_poly.pdbx_strand_id
1 'polypeptide(L)'
;MIIWQKPNLLLLDEPTNHLDLDMRHALTLALQSFQGALIVVSHDRSLLEATTDSFLLIDKGRLKNFDGDLNDYRQWRLAQENAATAPAASTQSQNRKDTKRIEAQIRQEKARRSKPIQQKIDKAEKEMVQLSEIQTGCEAF
;
A
#
# COMPACT_ATOMS: atom_id res chain seq x y z
N MET A 1 18.54 26.66 -9.84
CA MET A 1 17.42 27.19 -10.64
C MET A 1 16.85 26.07 -11.53
N ILE A 2 16.16 25.09 -10.95
CA ILE A 2 15.63 23.89 -11.66
C ILE A 2 14.09 23.96 -11.86
N ILE A 3 13.42 24.87 -11.16
CA ILE A 3 11.96 24.94 -11.04
C ILE A 3 11.30 25.57 -12.29
N TRP A 4 12.06 26.22 -13.17
CA TRP A 4 11.50 26.99 -14.30
C TRP A 4 11.27 26.17 -15.58
N GLN A 5 11.75 24.93 -15.65
CA GLN A 5 11.68 24.12 -16.88
C GLN A 5 10.47 23.19 -16.97
N LYS A 6 9.59 23.11 -15.95
CA LYS A 6 8.50 22.11 -15.89
C LYS A 6 9.00 20.73 -16.38
N PRO A 7 9.98 20.14 -15.69
CA PRO A 7 10.52 18.86 -16.11
C PRO A 7 9.40 17.81 -16.12
N ASN A 8 9.38 16.95 -17.14
CA ASN A 8 8.43 15.83 -17.21
C ASN A 8 8.81 14.71 -16.22
N LEU A 9 10.06 14.70 -15.76
CA LEU A 9 10.62 13.72 -14.84
C LEU A 9 11.52 14.42 -13.81
N LEU A 10 11.27 14.17 -12.52
CA LEU A 10 12.06 14.69 -11.41
C LEU A 10 12.69 13.51 -10.66
N LEU A 11 14.03 13.51 -10.53
CA LEU A 11 14.77 12.59 -9.68
C LEU A 11 15.28 13.34 -8.47
N LEU A 12 14.96 12.85 -7.28
CA LEU A 12 15.42 13.41 -6.01
C LEU A 12 16.10 12.31 -5.20
N ASP A 13 17.34 12.56 -4.79
CA ASP A 13 18.10 11.70 -3.89
C ASP A 13 18.34 12.45 -2.58
N GLU A 14 17.82 11.91 -1.49
CA GLU A 14 17.78 12.50 -0.15
C GLU A 14 17.42 14.00 -0.13
N PRO A 15 16.24 14.39 -0.66
CA PRO A 15 15.86 15.81 -0.75
C PRO A 15 15.57 16.46 0.61
N THR A 16 15.43 15.66 1.67
CA THR A 16 15.19 16.14 3.04
C THR A 16 16.46 16.47 3.80
N ASN A 17 17.63 16.12 3.26
CA ASN A 17 18.90 16.38 3.91
C ASN A 17 19.14 17.89 3.98
N HIS A 18 19.41 18.41 5.19
CA HIS A 18 19.56 19.84 5.48
C HIS A 18 18.28 20.71 5.37
N LEU A 19 17.08 20.12 5.36
CA LEU A 19 15.81 20.88 5.41
C LEU A 19 15.17 20.91 6.80
N ASP A 20 14.77 22.12 7.22
CA ASP A 20 13.94 22.33 8.39
C ASP A 20 12.53 21.73 8.21
N LEU A 21 11.82 21.53 9.32
CA LEU A 21 10.49 20.90 9.34
C LEU A 21 9.50 21.60 8.40
N ASP A 22 9.45 22.93 8.42
CA ASP A 22 8.53 23.72 7.61
C ASP A 22 8.85 23.61 6.12
N MET A 23 10.14 23.59 5.77
CA MET A 23 10.57 23.43 4.39
C MET A 23 10.28 22.02 3.86
N ARG A 24 10.42 20.99 4.71
CA ARG A 24 10.01 19.62 4.36
C ARG A 24 8.51 19.56 4.06
N HIS A 25 7.69 20.19 4.90
CA HIS A 25 6.25 20.22 4.66
C HIS A 25 5.89 20.93 3.34
N ALA A 26 6.52 22.09 3.08
CA ALA A 26 6.34 22.81 1.82
C ALA A 26 6.79 21.98 0.60
N LEU A 27 7.89 21.25 0.73
CA LEU A 27 8.38 20.35 -0.31
C LEU A 27 7.39 19.20 -0.57
N THR A 28 6.86 18.57 0.47
CA THR A 28 5.84 17.51 0.34
C THR A 28 4.63 18.01 -0.45
N LEU A 29 4.09 19.18 -0.11
CA LEU A 29 2.95 19.77 -0.81
C LEU A 29 3.26 20.11 -2.27
N ALA A 30 4.48 20.59 -2.54
CA ALA A 30 4.92 20.88 -3.90
C ALA A 30 5.08 19.59 -4.74
N LEU A 31 5.60 18.52 -4.15
CA LEU A 31 5.76 17.22 -4.83
C LEU A 31 4.42 16.53 -5.06
N GLN A 32 3.46 16.66 -4.13
CA GLN A 32 2.10 16.15 -4.31
C GLN A 32 1.35 16.81 -5.47
N SER A 33 1.62 18.09 -5.74
CA SER A 33 1.00 18.85 -6.83
C SER A 33 1.77 18.78 -8.16
N PHE A 34 2.86 18.02 -8.20
CA PHE A 34 3.68 17.86 -9.39
C PHE A 34 3.00 16.94 -10.41
N GLN A 35 2.74 17.45 -11.62
CA GLN A 35 2.05 16.72 -12.69
C GLN A 35 2.98 15.86 -13.57
N GLY A 36 4.26 15.72 -13.22
CA GLY A 36 5.24 14.89 -13.93
C GLY A 36 5.54 13.57 -13.22
N ALA A 37 6.40 12.77 -13.81
CA ALA A 37 6.93 11.57 -13.15
C ALA A 37 7.91 11.97 -12.03
N LEU A 38 7.75 11.38 -10.85
CA LEU A 38 8.63 11.61 -9.70
C LEU A 38 9.31 10.28 -9.31
N ILE A 39 10.63 10.31 -9.22
CA ILE A 39 11.42 9.23 -8.61
C ILE A 39 12.14 9.83 -7.42
N VAL A 40 11.80 9.36 -6.23
CA VAL A 40 12.33 9.86 -4.98
C VAL A 40 13.07 8.74 -4.25
N VAL A 41 14.25 9.04 -3.75
CA VAL A 41 15.00 8.21 -2.80
C VAL A 41 15.12 9.03 -1.54
N SER A 42 14.56 8.55 -0.44
CA SER A 42 14.68 9.21 0.85
C SER A 42 14.52 8.22 2.00
N HIS A 43 15.14 8.54 3.14
CA HIS A 43 14.88 7.87 4.41
C HIS A 43 13.65 8.42 5.17
N ASP A 44 13.03 9.51 4.72
CA ASP A 44 11.85 10.10 5.39
C ASP A 44 10.56 9.37 4.98
N ARG A 45 10.02 8.57 5.91
CA ARG A 45 8.76 7.84 5.73
C ARG A 45 7.58 8.74 5.40
N SER A 46 7.47 9.89 6.06
CA SER A 46 6.29 10.75 5.92
C SER A 46 6.25 11.40 4.54
N LEU A 47 7.43 11.74 4.01
CA LEU A 47 7.57 12.25 2.65
C LEU A 47 7.21 11.18 1.63
N LEU A 48 7.78 9.97 1.76
CA LEU A 48 7.51 8.84 0.86
C LEU A 48 6.02 8.50 0.81
N GLU A 49 5.40 8.28 1.97
CA GLU A 49 3.97 7.95 2.06
C GLU A 49 3.06 9.02 1.48
N ALA A 50 3.46 10.30 1.57
CA ALA A 50 2.67 11.41 1.08
C ALA A 50 2.84 11.66 -0.43
N THR A 51 3.94 11.22 -1.05
CA THR A 51 4.31 11.63 -2.42
C THR A 51 4.43 10.48 -3.42
N THR A 52 4.56 9.23 -2.98
CA THR A 52 4.78 8.09 -3.88
C THR A 52 3.58 7.15 -3.96
N ASP A 53 3.18 6.78 -5.18
CA ASP A 53 2.10 5.81 -5.43
C ASP A 53 2.58 4.35 -5.41
N SER A 54 3.88 4.11 -5.57
CA SER A 54 4.46 2.77 -5.69
C SER A 54 5.88 2.74 -5.15
N PHE A 55 6.22 1.62 -4.51
CA PHE A 55 7.56 1.41 -3.96
C PHE A 55 8.37 0.47 -4.84
N LEU A 56 9.66 0.79 -5.00
CA LEU A 56 10.62 -0.10 -5.64
C LEU A 56 11.66 -0.54 -4.61
N LEU A 57 11.78 -1.85 -4.46
CA LEU A 57 12.72 -2.50 -3.58
C LEU A 57 13.98 -2.92 -4.35
N ILE A 58 15.14 -2.46 -3.88
CA ILE A 58 16.43 -2.93 -4.38
C ILE A 58 16.94 -4.01 -3.41
N ASP A 59 16.98 -5.26 -3.87
CA ASP A 59 17.55 -6.39 -3.12
C ASP A 59 18.56 -7.15 -3.97
N LYS A 60 19.77 -7.38 -3.43
CA LYS A 60 20.87 -8.12 -4.09
C LYS A 60 21.17 -7.63 -5.52
N GLY A 61 21.11 -6.31 -5.73
CA GLY A 61 21.34 -5.68 -7.04
C GLY A 61 20.21 -5.86 -8.05
N ARG A 62 19.02 -6.34 -7.62
CA ARG A 62 17.82 -6.42 -8.45
C ARG A 62 16.76 -5.47 -7.95
N LEU A 63 16.15 -4.76 -8.89
CA LEU A 63 14.98 -3.91 -8.65
C LEU A 63 13.72 -4.77 -8.73
N LYS A 64 12.83 -4.66 -7.73
CA LYS A 64 11.52 -5.33 -7.72
C LYS A 64 10.45 -4.32 -7.30
N ASN A 65 9.28 -4.40 -7.92
CA ASN A 65 8.12 -3.69 -7.43
C ASN A 65 7.71 -4.25 -6.06
N PHE A 66 7.38 -3.34 -5.15
CA PHE A 66 6.92 -3.67 -3.81
C PHE A 66 5.52 -3.09 -3.63
N ASP A 67 4.53 -3.98 -3.63
CA ASP A 67 3.11 -3.62 -3.50
C ASP A 67 2.66 -3.44 -2.03
N GLY A 68 3.59 -3.59 -1.07
CA GLY A 68 3.34 -3.39 0.35
C GLY A 68 3.59 -1.96 0.80
N ASP A 69 3.18 -1.64 2.03
CA ASP A 69 3.46 -0.34 2.63
C ASP A 69 4.87 -0.28 3.25
N LEU A 70 5.29 0.89 3.73
CA LEU A 70 6.60 1.04 4.38
C LEU A 70 6.72 0.19 5.67
N ASN A 71 5.60 -0.26 6.26
CA ASN A 71 5.54 -1.15 7.41
C ASN A 71 5.79 -2.61 7.02
N ASP A 72 5.24 -3.06 5.90
CA ASP A 72 5.49 -4.37 5.29
C ASP A 72 6.96 -4.49 4.90
N TYR A 73 7.56 -3.40 4.39
CA TYR A 73 8.99 -3.36 4.12
C TYR A 73 9.82 -3.57 5.39
N ARG A 74 9.44 -2.94 6.50
CA ARG A 74 10.11 -3.13 7.81
C ARG A 74 10.00 -4.57 8.29
N GLN A 75 8.81 -5.17 8.18
CA GLN A 75 8.59 -6.57 8.56
C GLN A 75 9.39 -7.53 7.68
N TRP A 76 9.42 -7.29 6.38
CA TRP A 76 10.23 -8.05 5.43
C TRP A 76 11.73 -7.98 5.76
N ARG A 77 12.23 -6.80 6.10
CA ARG A 77 13.63 -6.62 6.50
C ARG A 77 13.97 -7.36 7.79
N LEU A 78 13.13 -7.23 8.83
CA LEU A 78 13.30 -7.95 10.09
C LEU A 78 13.25 -9.47 9.90
N ALA A 79 12.39 -9.96 9.01
CA ALA A 79 12.32 -11.38 8.67
C ALA A 79 13.61 -11.87 7.98
N GLN A 80 14.20 -11.07 7.09
CA GLN A 80 15.50 -11.39 6.48
C GLN A 80 16.64 -11.42 7.50
N GLU A 81 16.73 -10.42 8.39
CA GLU A 81 17.77 -10.36 9.43
C GLU A 81 17.65 -11.53 10.42
N ASN A 82 16.43 -11.90 10.80
CA ASN A 82 16.18 -13.08 11.65
C ASN A 82 16.49 -14.39 10.94
N ALA A 83 16.21 -14.51 9.64
CA ALA A 83 16.55 -15.69 8.85
C ALA A 83 18.07 -15.86 8.65
N ALA A 84 18.83 -14.75 8.63
CA ALA A 84 20.29 -14.78 8.52
C ALA A 84 21.00 -15.12 9.84
N THR A 85 20.36 -14.87 10.99
CA THR A 85 20.97 -15.03 12.32
C THR A 85 20.54 -16.33 13.03
N ALA A 86 19.54 -17.04 12.51
CA ALA A 86 19.07 -18.29 13.11
C ALA A 86 19.98 -19.49 12.74
N PRO A 87 20.55 -20.23 13.71
CA PRO A 87 21.21 -21.50 13.43
C PRO A 87 20.19 -22.51 12.90
N ALA A 88 20.55 -23.16 11.79
CA ALA A 88 19.67 -23.93 10.89
C ALA A 88 19.07 -25.24 11.45
N ALA A 89 18.85 -25.39 12.76
CA ALA A 89 18.39 -26.65 13.33
C ALA A 89 17.41 -26.44 14.51
N SER A 90 16.14 -26.10 14.22
CA SER A 90 14.94 -26.50 15.01
C SER A 90 13.66 -25.74 14.64
N THR A 91 13.74 -24.57 13.99
CA THR A 91 12.59 -23.66 13.85
C THR A 91 11.60 -24.00 12.72
N GLN A 92 11.91 -24.96 11.84
CA GLN A 92 11.02 -25.33 10.71
C GLN A 92 9.71 -26.00 11.17
N SER A 93 9.67 -26.60 12.36
CA SER A 93 8.47 -27.29 12.87
C SER A 93 7.48 -26.33 13.55
N GLN A 94 7.97 -25.39 14.36
CA GLN A 94 7.12 -24.36 14.98
C GLN A 94 6.57 -23.35 13.95
N ASN A 95 7.42 -22.84 13.05
CA ASN A 95 6.99 -21.80 12.10
C ASN A 95 5.89 -22.27 11.15
N ARG A 96 5.90 -23.52 10.68
CA ARG A 96 4.80 -24.03 9.84
C ARG A 96 3.46 -24.10 10.56
N LYS A 97 3.44 -24.32 11.88
CA LYS A 97 2.21 -24.36 12.68
C LYS A 97 1.69 -22.95 12.96
N ASP A 98 2.58 -22.01 13.27
CA ASP A 98 2.18 -20.62 13.52
C ASP A 98 1.78 -19.90 12.23
N THR A 99 2.49 -20.07 11.12
CA THR A 99 2.08 -19.51 9.81
C THR A 99 0.70 -20.03 9.38
N LYS A 100 0.43 -21.34 9.53
CA LYS A 100 -0.90 -21.91 9.23
C LYS A 100 -2.01 -21.38 10.14
N ARG A 101 -1.71 -21.10 11.41
CA ARG A 101 -2.68 -20.51 12.35
C ARG A 101 -2.98 -19.06 12.01
N ILE A 102 -1.95 -18.28 11.66
CA ILE A 102 -2.08 -16.88 11.27
C ILE A 102 -2.85 -16.77 9.94
N GLU A 103 -2.53 -17.60 8.93
CA GLU A 103 -3.30 -17.64 7.68
C GLU A 103 -4.76 -18.03 7.88
N ALA A 104 -5.04 -19.01 8.76
CA ALA A 104 -6.40 -19.41 9.09
C ALA A 104 -7.16 -18.30 9.83
N GLN A 105 -6.51 -17.57 10.74
CA GLN A 105 -7.09 -16.43 11.45
C GLN A 105 -7.38 -15.27 10.48
N ILE A 106 -6.44 -14.91 9.61
CA ILE A 106 -6.63 -13.85 8.59
C ILE A 106 -7.78 -14.23 7.66
N ARG A 107 -7.87 -15.49 7.22
CA ARG A 107 -8.98 -15.97 6.38
C ARG A 107 -10.33 -15.91 7.12
N GLN A 108 -10.37 -16.28 8.40
CA GLN A 108 -11.58 -16.19 9.20
C GLN A 108 -12.01 -14.74 9.44
N GLU A 109 -11.07 -13.85 9.74
CA GLU A 109 -11.37 -12.44 10.00
C GLU A 109 -11.84 -11.74 8.72
N LYS A 110 -11.19 -12.01 7.59
CA LYS A 110 -11.60 -11.51 6.27
C LYS A 110 -13.00 -12.01 5.90
N ALA A 111 -13.29 -13.29 6.13
CA ALA A 111 -14.63 -13.85 5.92
C ALA A 111 -15.68 -13.27 6.89
N ARG A 112 -15.32 -13.00 8.14
CA ARG A 112 -16.22 -12.40 9.14
C ARG A 112 -16.58 -10.97 8.78
N ARG A 113 -15.61 -10.19 8.24
CA ARG A 113 -15.85 -8.82 7.77
C ARG A 113 -16.56 -8.78 6.42
N SER A 114 -16.29 -9.73 5.51
CA SER A 114 -16.89 -9.73 4.17
C SER A 114 -18.35 -10.20 4.16
N LYS A 115 -18.73 -11.20 4.95
CA LYS A 115 -20.11 -11.73 5.03
C LYS A 115 -21.20 -10.67 5.26
N PRO A 116 -21.10 -9.76 6.24
CA PRO A 116 -22.12 -8.73 6.45
C PRO A 116 -22.14 -7.68 5.34
N ILE A 117 -21.01 -7.42 4.69
CA ILE A 117 -20.93 -6.51 3.54
C ILE A 117 -21.63 -7.15 2.33
N GLN A 118 -21.37 -8.43 2.08
CA GLN A 118 -21.96 -9.17 0.97
C GLN A 118 -23.48 -9.32 1.10
N GLN A 119 -23.97 -9.57 2.32
CA GLN A 119 -25.42 -9.56 2.60
C GLN A 119 -26.08 -8.19 2.37
N LYS A 120 -25.37 -7.08 2.66
CA LYS A 120 -25.88 -5.74 2.34
C LYS A 120 -25.94 -5.51 0.84
N ILE A 121 -24.95 -6.00 0.08
CA ILE A 121 -24.93 -5.93 -1.38
C ILE A 121 -26.09 -6.74 -1.96
N ASP A 122 -26.27 -8.01 -1.57
CA ASP A 122 -27.37 -8.86 -2.06
C ASP A 122 -28.74 -8.26 -1.74
N LYS A 123 -28.90 -7.64 -0.56
CA LYS A 123 -30.16 -6.97 -0.20
C LYS A 123 -30.41 -5.74 -1.08
N ALA A 124 -29.39 -4.93 -1.31
CA ALA A 124 -29.47 -3.77 -2.19
C ALA A 124 -29.78 -4.17 -3.64
N GLU A 125 -29.17 -5.25 -4.15
CA GLU A 125 -29.47 -5.78 -5.49
C GLU A 125 -30.93 -6.23 -5.61
N LYS A 126 -31.47 -6.91 -4.60
CA LYS A 126 -32.89 -7.29 -4.59
C LYS A 126 -33.82 -6.08 -4.55
N GLU A 127 -33.50 -5.08 -3.74
CA GLU A 127 -34.27 -3.84 -3.68
C GLU A 127 -34.22 -3.10 -5.03
N MET A 128 -33.06 -3.07 -5.70
CA MET A 128 -32.93 -2.51 -7.05
C MET A 128 -33.78 -3.25 -8.09
N VAL A 129 -33.81 -4.58 -8.05
CA VAL A 129 -34.64 -5.38 -8.98
C VAL A 129 -36.13 -5.16 -8.72
N GLN A 130 -36.57 -5.09 -7.46
CA GLN A 130 -37.98 -4.80 -7.15
C GLN A 130 -38.38 -3.40 -7.61
N LEU A 131 -37.52 -2.41 -7.40
CA LEU A 131 -37.78 -1.04 -7.84
C LEU A 131 -37.79 -0.93 -9.37
N SER A 132 -36.92 -1.66 -10.08
CA SER A 132 -36.92 -1.67 -11.55
C SER A 132 -38.16 -2.35 -12.13
N GLU A 133 -38.66 -3.43 -11.51
CA GLU A 133 -39.92 -4.07 -11.90
C GLU A 133 -41.12 -3.13 -11.69
N ILE A 134 -41.18 -2.41 -10.56
CA ILE A 134 -42.22 -1.41 -10.30
C ILE A 134 -42.12 -0.26 -11.31
N GLN A 135 -40.92 0.25 -11.60
CA GLN A 135 -40.72 1.31 -12.57
C GLN A 135 -41.16 0.88 -13.98
N THR A 136 -40.79 -0.33 -14.41
CA THR A 136 -41.18 -0.87 -15.72
C THR A 136 -42.70 -1.06 -15.81
N GLY A 137 -43.35 -1.47 -14.71
CA GLY A 137 -44.81 -1.56 -14.64
C GLY A 137 -45.53 -0.21 -14.67
N CYS A 138 -44.92 0.83 -14.09
CA CYS A 138 -45.45 2.20 -14.14
C CYS A 138 -45.22 2.89 -15.49
N GLU A 139 -44.12 2.59 -16.20
CA GLU A 139 -43.86 3.10 -17.56
C GLU A 139 -44.69 2.38 -18.64
N ALA A 140 -45.25 1.21 -18.33
CA ALA A 140 -46.11 0.43 -19.23
C ALA A 140 -47.61 0.78 -19.13
N PHE A 141 -47.99 1.72 -18.25
CA PHE A 141 -49.33 2.27 -18.11
C PHE A 141 -49.40 3.71 -18.61
#